data_AF-A0A2E3A2G2-F1
#
_entry.id   AF-A0A2E3A2G2-F1
#
_cell.length_a   1.000
_cell.length_b   1.000
_cell.length_c   1.000
_cell.angle_alpha   90.00
_cell.angle_beta   90.00
_cell.angle_gamma   90.00
#
_symmetry.space_group_name_H-M   'P 1'
#
loop_
_entity.id
_entity.type
_entity.pdbx_description
1 polymer ?
#
loop_
_entity_poly.entity_id
_entity_poly.type
_entity_poly.pdbx_seq_one_letter_code
_entity_poly.pdbx_strand_id
1 'polypeptide(L)'
;FSRSKSTIQSALMEEGRQLELVQMHKAESDLAVAAASILARDVFVQRIKELSNEFDLELPKGASAKVDQVGVEFLSKHGINKLGQAAKLHFRTTQKIKSRLA
;
A
#
# COMPACT_ATOMS: atom_id res chain seq x y z
N PHE A 1 7.88 9.61 -4.02
CA PHE A 1 7.41 10.15 -5.31
C PHE A 1 8.61 10.51 -6.17
N SER A 2 8.52 10.34 -7.49
CA SER A 2 9.62 10.71 -8.39
C SER A 2 9.90 12.21 -8.26
N ARG A 3 11.17 12.58 -8.08
CA ARG A 3 11.58 13.99 -8.07
C ARG A 3 11.62 14.59 -9.48
N SER A 4 11.59 13.74 -10.50
CA SER A 4 11.64 14.16 -11.89
C SER A 4 10.25 14.50 -12.40
N LYS A 5 10.06 15.76 -12.81
CA LYS A 5 8.83 16.24 -13.44
C LYS A 5 8.50 15.45 -14.71
N SER A 6 9.52 15.07 -15.51
CA SER A 6 9.33 14.31 -16.75
C SER A 6 8.79 12.90 -16.51
N THR A 7 9.18 12.25 -15.40
CA THR A 7 8.64 10.92 -15.04
C THR A 7 7.14 11.01 -14.76
N ILE A 8 6.70 12.03 -14.02
CA ILE A 8 5.28 12.20 -13.71
C ILE A 8 4.50 12.59 -14.96
N GLN A 9 5.01 13.55 -15.74
CA GLN A 9 4.35 14.00 -16.97
C GLN A 9 4.18 12.86 -17.99
N SER A 10 5.14 11.94 -18.08
CA SER A 10 5.02 10.76 -18.95
C SER A 10 3.94 9.78 -18.48
N ALA A 11 3.62 9.79 -17.18
CA ALA A 11 2.58 8.95 -16.58
C ALA A 11 1.17 9.56 -16.64
N LEU A 12 1.01 10.84 -17.01
CA LEU A 12 -0.27 11.56 -17.04
C LEU A 12 -1.13 11.29 -18.30
N MET A 13 -0.74 10.32 -19.14
CA MET A 13 -1.42 10.02 -20.42
C MET A 13 -1.55 11.28 -21.31
N GLU A 14 -2.38 11.26 -22.36
CA GLU A 14 -2.46 12.38 -23.31
C GLU A 14 -3.15 13.61 -22.71
N GLU A 15 -4.33 13.45 -22.13
CA GLU A 15 -5.12 14.56 -21.57
C GLU A 15 -4.45 15.18 -20.34
N GLY A 16 -3.89 14.36 -19.44
CA GLY A 16 -3.25 14.86 -18.23
C GLY A 16 -1.96 15.62 -18.49
N ARG A 17 -1.30 15.42 -19.65
CA ARG A 17 -0.13 16.21 -20.06
C ARG A 17 -0.47 17.67 -20.41
N GLN A 18 -1.74 17.98 -20.68
CA GLN A 18 -2.21 19.34 -20.95
C GLN A 18 -2.47 20.14 -19.67
N LEU A 19 -2.52 19.47 -18.52
CA LEU A 19 -2.78 20.11 -17.23
C LEU A 19 -1.51 20.74 -16.65
N GLU A 20 -1.68 21.83 -15.90
CA GLU A 20 -0.59 22.38 -15.11
C GLU A 20 -0.22 21.42 -13.97
N LEU A 21 0.98 20.84 -14.05
CA LEU A 21 1.52 19.97 -13.00
C LEU A 21 2.30 20.78 -11.96
N VAL A 22 1.69 20.94 -10.79
CA VAL A 22 2.33 21.50 -9.58
C VAL A 22 2.69 20.36 -8.63
N GLN A 23 3.96 20.29 -8.22
CA GLN A 23 4.46 19.30 -7.25
C GLN A 23 5.12 20.02 -6.09
N MET A 24 4.72 19.69 -4.87
CA MET A 24 5.29 20.28 -3.66
C MET A 24 5.23 19.32 -2.47
N HIS A 25 6.04 19.60 -1.46
CA HIS A 25 5.94 18.92 -0.16
C HIS A 25 4.79 19.52 0.63
N LYS A 26 4.16 18.71 1.49
CA LYS A 26 3.03 19.12 2.33
C LYS A 26 1.86 19.72 1.54
N ALA A 27 1.56 19.12 0.37
CA ALA A 27 0.52 19.60 -0.53
C ALA A 27 -0.88 19.56 0.11
N GLU A 28 -1.07 18.88 1.24
CA GLU A 28 -2.28 18.92 2.05
C GLU A 28 -2.64 20.32 2.60
N SER A 29 -1.81 21.34 2.40
CA SER A 29 -2.21 22.74 2.61
C SER A 29 -3.29 23.22 1.63
N ASP A 30 -3.38 22.59 0.45
CA ASP A 30 -4.48 22.79 -0.49
C ASP A 30 -5.70 21.94 -0.05
N LEU A 31 -6.88 22.56 -0.02
CA LEU A 31 -8.10 21.92 0.49
C LEU A 31 -8.52 20.70 -0.35
N ALA A 32 -8.36 20.76 -1.67
CA ALA A 32 -8.70 19.64 -2.55
C ALA A 32 -7.75 18.46 -2.32
N VAL A 33 -6.46 18.74 -2.11
CA VAL A 33 -5.46 17.71 -1.78
C VAL A 33 -5.72 17.10 -0.39
N ALA A 34 -6.07 17.93 0.60
CA ALA A 34 -6.46 17.46 1.93
C ALA A 34 -7.69 16.54 1.87
N ALA A 35 -8.73 16.93 1.13
CA ALA A 35 -9.92 16.12 0.92
C ALA A 35 -9.59 14.78 0.24
N ALA A 36 -8.76 14.80 -0.82
CA ALA A 36 -8.30 13.59 -1.50
C ALA A 36 -7.53 12.65 -0.54
N SER A 37 -6.68 13.21 0.34
CA SER A 37 -5.95 12.46 1.35
C SER A 37 -6.88 11.77 2.36
N ILE A 38 -7.96 12.44 2.79
CA ILE A 38 -8.97 11.87 3.69
C ILE A 38 -9.70 10.72 3.01
N LEU A 39 -10.20 10.92 1.78
CA LEU A 39 -10.90 9.88 1.03
C LEU A 39 -10.02 8.65 0.79
N ALA A 40 -8.75 8.86 0.41
CA ALA A 40 -7.81 7.76 0.21
C ALA A 40 -7.56 6.96 1.50
N ARG A 41 -7.50 7.62 2.67
CA ARG A 41 -7.32 6.96 3.97
C ARG A 41 -8.56 6.19 4.40
N ASP A 42 -9.75 6.74 4.19
CA ASP A 42 -11.01 6.06 4.49
C ASP A 42 -11.13 4.75 3.69
N VAL A 43 -10.93 4.83 2.36
CA VAL A 43 -10.92 3.65 1.50
C VAL A 43 -9.82 2.67 1.91
N PHE A 44 -8.63 3.14 2.27
CA PHE A 44 -7.57 2.26 2.76
C PHE A 44 -7.99 1.47 4.01
N VAL A 45 -8.62 2.11 4.99
CA VAL A 45 -9.08 1.45 6.22
C VAL A 45 -10.18 0.44 5.91
N GLN A 46 -11.14 0.78 5.04
CA GLN A 46 -12.20 -0.13 4.60
C GLN A 46 -11.64 -1.35 3.89
N ARG A 47 -10.73 -1.16 2.92
CA ARG A 47 -10.15 -2.26 2.14
C ARG A 47 -9.27 -3.19 2.97
N ILE A 48 -8.54 -2.67 3.97
CA ILE A 48 -7.81 -3.53 4.92
C ILE A 48 -8.76 -4.39 5.75
N LYS A 49 -9.91 -3.85 6.17
CA LYS A 49 -10.94 -4.61 6.89
C LYS A 49 -11.54 -5.71 6.02
N GLU A 50 -11.91 -5.39 4.78
CA GLU A 50 -12.43 -6.36 3.82
C GLU A 50 -11.44 -7.49 3.54
N LEU A 51 -10.17 -7.14 3.31
CA LEU A 51 -9.10 -8.11 3.08
C LEU A 51 -8.85 -8.99 4.33
N SER A 52 -8.95 -8.40 5.53
CA SER A 52 -8.86 -9.16 6.78
C SER A 52 -10.01 -10.17 6.90
N ASN A 53 -11.21 -9.81 6.47
CA ASN A 53 -12.35 -10.73 6.44
C ASN A 53 -12.17 -11.83 5.37
N GLU A 54 -11.67 -11.49 4.18
CA GLU A 54 -11.42 -12.44 3.09
C GLU A 54 -10.48 -13.57 3.51
N PHE A 55 -9.42 -13.22 4.26
CA PHE A 55 -8.44 -14.19 4.76
C PHE A 55 -8.73 -14.70 6.17
N ASP A 56 -9.84 -14.25 6.79
CA ASP A 56 -10.21 -14.57 8.17
C ASP A 56 -8.99 -14.40 9.11
N LEU A 57 -8.35 -13.24 9.01
CA LEU A 57 -7.12 -12.90 9.72
C LEU A 57 -7.00 -11.37 9.85
N GLU A 58 -6.81 -10.86 11.06
CA GLU A 58 -6.59 -9.42 11.27
C GLU A 58 -5.27 -8.97 10.63
N LEU A 59 -5.32 -8.13 9.59
CA LEU A 59 -4.13 -7.62 8.91
C LEU A 59 -3.67 -6.28 9.52
N PRO A 60 -2.60 -6.25 10.35
CA PRO A 60 -2.12 -5.03 10.97
C PRO A 60 -1.50 -4.10 9.93
N LYS A 61 -1.71 -2.80 10.11
CA LYS A 61 -1.13 -1.74 9.27
C LYS A 61 0.35 -1.55 9.61
N GLY A 62 1.15 -1.16 8.61
CA GLY A 62 2.56 -0.81 8.77
C GLY A 62 3.52 -1.97 8.48
N ALA A 63 4.65 -2.00 9.19
CA ALA A 63 5.71 -3.01 9.02
C ALA A 63 6.38 -3.37 10.36
N SER A 64 5.59 -3.42 11.43
CA SER A 64 6.08 -3.73 12.79
C SER A 64 6.29 -5.24 12.99
N ALA A 65 6.83 -5.63 14.15
CA ALA A 65 6.95 -7.05 14.51
C ALA A 65 5.61 -7.79 14.52
N LYS A 66 4.49 -7.11 14.82
CA LYS A 66 3.13 -7.67 14.72
C LYS A 66 2.81 -8.08 13.28
N VAL A 67 3.24 -7.30 12.29
CA VAL A 67 3.06 -7.64 10.86
C VAL A 67 3.87 -8.88 10.49
N ASP A 68 5.10 -9.01 11.00
CA ASP A 68 5.91 -10.21 10.77
C ASP A 68 5.23 -11.46 11.39
N GLN A 69 4.66 -11.35 12.59
CA GLN A 69 3.93 -12.45 13.26
C GLN A 69 2.69 -12.88 12.47
N VAL A 70 1.82 -11.93 12.11
CA VAL A 70 0.62 -12.21 11.30
C VAL A 70 1.00 -12.73 9.91
N GLY A 71 2.10 -12.28 9.34
CA GLY A 71 2.60 -12.80 8.06
C GLY A 71 3.01 -14.28 8.14
N VAL A 72 3.62 -14.71 9.24
CA VAL A 72 3.90 -16.15 9.47
C VAL A 72 2.60 -16.93 9.62
N GLU A 73 1.65 -16.44 10.40
CA GLU A 73 0.32 -17.06 10.56
C GLU A 73 -0.43 -17.17 9.24
N PHE A 74 -0.42 -16.11 8.43
CA PHE A 74 -1.00 -16.10 7.09
C PHE A 74 -0.42 -17.21 6.23
N LEU A 75 0.90 -17.35 6.22
CA LEU A 75 1.56 -18.38 5.41
C LEU A 75 1.25 -19.79 5.89
N SER A 76 1.14 -20.01 7.20
CA SER A 76 0.70 -21.30 7.76
C SER A 76 -0.75 -21.65 7.37
N LYS A 77 -1.66 -20.66 7.36
CA LYS A 77 -3.09 -20.86 7.05
C LYS A 77 -3.40 -20.94 5.56
N HIS A 78 -2.73 -20.13 4.74
CA HIS A 78 -3.11 -19.88 3.34
C HIS A 78 -2.03 -20.24 2.31
N GLY A 79 -0.80 -20.48 2.76
CA GLY A 79 0.34 -20.78 1.91
C GLY A 79 0.92 -19.57 1.16
N ILE A 80 2.14 -19.75 0.63
CA ILE A 80 2.89 -18.66 -0.02
C ILE A 80 2.26 -18.15 -1.32
N ASN A 81 1.54 -19.01 -2.04
CA ASN A 81 0.94 -18.67 -3.33
C ASN A 81 -0.15 -17.59 -3.19
N LYS A 82 -0.81 -17.51 -2.04
CA LYS A 82 -1.85 -16.49 -1.77
C LYS A 82 -1.28 -15.19 -1.22
N LEU A 83 -0.01 -15.14 -0.79
CA LEU A 83 0.57 -13.95 -0.15
C LEU A 83 0.54 -12.72 -1.06
N GLY A 84 0.65 -12.88 -2.38
CA GLY A 84 0.59 -11.78 -3.34
C GLY A 84 -0.76 -11.05 -3.38
N GLN A 85 -1.82 -11.68 -2.86
CA GLN A 85 -3.16 -11.09 -2.75
C GLN A 85 -3.30 -10.21 -1.51
N ALA A 86 -2.51 -10.47 -0.46
CA ALA A 86 -2.61 -9.77 0.81
C ALA A 86 -1.41 -8.86 1.15
N ALA A 87 -0.26 -9.00 0.47
CA ALA A 87 0.98 -8.34 0.85
C ALA A 87 1.82 -7.82 -0.34
N LYS A 88 2.63 -6.80 -0.05
CA LYS A 88 3.64 -6.27 -0.98
C LYS A 88 4.89 -7.15 -0.93
N LEU A 89 5.05 -8.01 -1.94
CA LEU A 89 6.08 -9.07 -1.92
C LEU A 89 7.53 -8.56 -1.88
N HIS A 90 7.80 -7.37 -2.41
CA HIS A 90 9.14 -6.78 -2.44
C HIS A 90 9.61 -6.17 -1.10
N PHE A 91 8.76 -6.16 -0.07
CA PHE A 91 9.13 -5.64 1.25
C PHE A 91 10.03 -6.63 1.99
N ARG A 92 10.94 -6.12 2.83
CA ARG A 92 11.82 -6.96 3.69
C ARG A 92 11.01 -7.91 4.60
N THR A 93 9.81 -7.51 5.02
CA THR A 93 8.84 -8.34 5.75
C THR A 93 8.64 -9.70 5.09
N THR A 94 8.46 -9.75 3.77
CA THR A 94 8.27 -11.00 3.02
C THR A 94 9.45 -11.96 3.18
N GLN A 95 10.68 -11.43 3.15
CA GLN A 95 11.89 -12.24 3.35
C GLN A 95 11.95 -12.79 4.78
N LYS A 96 11.67 -11.94 5.78
CA LYS A 96 11.67 -12.32 7.21
C LYS A 96 10.68 -13.43 7.55
N ILE A 97 9.48 -13.39 6.98
CA ILE A 97 8.45 -14.39 7.28
C ILE A 97 8.72 -15.71 6.56
N LYS A 98 9.26 -15.68 5.33
CA LYS A 98 9.68 -16.89 4.61
C LYS A 98 10.77 -17.66 5.35
N SER A 99 11.75 -16.95 5.92
CA SER A 99 12.85 -17.58 6.67
C SER A 99 12.43 -18.17 8.02
N ARG A 100 11.22 -17.87 8.51
CA ARG A 100 10.69 -18.39 9.79
C ARG A 100 9.83 -19.65 9.64
N LEU A 101 9.51 -20.03 8.40
CA LEU A 101 8.75 -21.22 8.05
C LEU A 101 9.59 -22.34 7.45
N ALA A 102 10.86 -22.03 7.11
CA ALA A 102 11.89 -23.02 6.85
C ALA A 102 12.44 -23.53 8.18
#